data_AF-A0A1H1DLP6-F1
#
_entry.id   AF-A0A1H1DLP6-F1
#
_cell.length_a   1.000
_cell.length_b   1.000
_cell.length_c   1.000
_cell.angle_alpha   90.00
_cell.angle_beta   90.00
_cell.angle_gamma   90.00
#
_symmetry.space_group_name_H-M   'P 1'
#
loop_
_entity.id
_entity.type
_entity.pdbx_description
1 polymer ?
#
loop_
_entity_poly.entity_id
_entity_poly.type
_entity_poly.pdbx_seq_one_letter_code
_entity_poly.pdbx_strand_id
1 'polypeptide(L)' 'MRVKILDAMTSGRLEDKVNQFINEKQIKVLNIQITAGFGNVVALIEYEEE' A
#
# COMPACT_ATOMS: atom_id res chain seq x y z
N MET A 1 -7.03 9.17 -11.02
CA MET A 1 -5.87 8.80 -10.19
C MET A 1 -6.17 9.06 -8.72
N ARG A 2 -6.01 8.03 -7.87
CA ARG A 2 -6.23 8.08 -6.42
C ARG A 2 -4.96 7.63 -5.69
N VAL A 3 -4.82 8.06 -4.43
CA VAL A 3 -3.69 7.71 -3.58
C VAL A 3 -4.19 7.11 -2.27
N LYS A 4 -3.61 5.97 -1.86
CA LYS A 4 -3.84 5.35 -0.57
C LYS A 4 -2.52 5.23 0.18
N ILE A 5 -2.54 5.52 1.48
CA ILE A 5 -1.40 5.33 2.37
C ILE A 5 -1.75 4.19 3.33
N LEU A 6 -0.86 3.21 3.45
CA LEU A 6 -0.96 2.09 4.38
C LEU A 6 0.31 2.03 5.23
N ASP A 7 0.19 1.70 6.50
CA ASP A 7 1.30 1.58 7.43
C ASP A 7 1.26 0.26 8.21
N ALA A 8 2.42 -0.22 8.62
CA ALA A 8 2.54 -1.36 9.53
C ALA A 8 3.85 -1.33 10.32
N MET A 9 3.89 -2.08 11.42
CA MET A 9 5.09 -2.24 12.27
C MET A 9 6.18 -3.08 11.60
N THR A 10 5.83 -3.90 10.62
CA THR A 10 6.78 -4.78 9.90
C THR A 10 6.49 -4.76 8.40
N SER A 11 7.50 -5.02 7.58
CA SER A 11 7.35 -5.11 6.13
C SER A 11 6.35 -6.20 5.72
N GLY A 12 6.40 -7.38 6.36
CA GLY A 12 5.46 -8.46 6.05
C GLY A 12 3.99 -8.08 6.30
N ARG A 13 3.70 -7.39 7.42
CA ARG A 13 2.34 -6.90 7.68
C ARG A 13 1.93 -5.79 6.72
N LEU A 14 2.86 -4.97 6.25
CA LEU A 14 2.58 -3.96 5.24
C LEU A 14 2.21 -4.61 3.91
N GLU A 15 2.98 -5.62 3.49
CA GLU A 15 2.73 -6.39 2.29
C GLU A 15 1.35 -7.05 2.31
N ASP A 16 0.97 -7.69 3.43
CA ASP A 16 -0.36 -8.27 3.60
C ASP A 16 -1.47 -7.22 3.43
N LYS A 17 -1.33 -6.05 4.05
CA LYS A 17 -2.31 -4.95 3.92
C LYS A 17 -2.40 -4.41 2.49
N VAL A 18 -1.26 -4.27 1.82
CA VAL A 18 -1.20 -3.80 0.42
C VAL A 18 -1.91 -4.80 -0.49
N ASN A 19 -1.59 -6.09 -0.37
CA ASN A 19 -2.22 -7.14 -1.16
C ASN A 19 -3.72 -7.24 -0.89
N GLN A 20 -4.14 -7.15 0.37
CA GLN A 20 -5.55 -7.10 0.73
C GLN A 20 -6.26 -5.91 0.07
N PHE A 21 -5.67 -4.72 0.14
CA PHE A 21 -6.24 -3.52 -0.47
C PHE A 21 -6.41 -3.66 -1.98
N ILE A 22 -5.39 -4.20 -2.67
CA ILE A 22 -5.43 -4.41 -4.13
C ILE A 22 -6.52 -5.42 -4.49
N ASN A 23 -6.57 -6.55 -3.78
CA ASN A 23 -7.51 -7.64 -4.05
C ASN A 23 -8.97 -7.23 -3.75
N GLU A 24 -9.22 -6.53 -2.64
CA GLU A 24 -10.57 -6.10 -2.24
C GLU A 24 -11.14 -5.03 -3.16
N LYS A 25 -10.30 -4.14 -3.68
CA LYS A 25 -10.73 -3.00 -4.49
C LYS A 25 -10.69 -3.25 -5.99
N GLN A 26 -10.10 -4.36 -6.44
CA GLN A 26 -9.89 -4.67 -7.86
C GLN A 26 -9.31 -3.46 -8.61
N ILE A 27 -8.32 -2.82 -7.98
CA ILE A 27 -7.72 -1.59 -8.50
C ILE A 27 -6.56 -1.91 -9.44
N LYS A 28 -6.36 -1.03 -10.41
CA LYS A 28 -5.14 -1.01 -11.19
C LYS A 28 -4.09 -0.17 -10.47
N VAL A 29 -3.09 -0.83 -9.91
CA VAL A 29 -1.95 -0.17 -9.28
C VAL A 29 -1.05 0.45 -10.34
N LEU A 30 -0.73 1.73 -10.16
CA LEU A 30 0.20 2.48 -11.02
C LEU A 30 1.60 2.53 -10.42
N ASN A 31 1.69 2.83 -9.11
CA ASN A 31 2.95 3.00 -8.40
C ASN A 31 2.79 2.64 -6.92
N ILE A 32 3.83 2.06 -6.34
CA ILE A 32 3.92 1.81 -4.89
C ILE A 32 5.28 2.31 -4.40
N GLN A 33 5.25 3.28 -3.49
CA GLN A 33 6.44 3.79 -2.83
C GLN A 33 6.46 3.31 -1.38
N ILE A 34 7.56 2.68 -0.97
CA ILE A 34 7.73 2.17 0.39
C ILE A 34 8.79 3.00 1.11
N THR A 35 8.45 3.48 2.30
CA THR A 35 9.39 4.16 3.19
C THR A 35 9.37 3.52 4.57
N ALA A 36 10.53 3.45 5.21
CA ALA A 36 10.68 2.94 6.56
C ALA A 36 11.28 4.05 7.44
N GLY A 37 10.68 4.30 8.59
CA GLY A 37 11.14 5.29 9.55
C GLY A 37 10.56 5.00 10.93
N PHE A 38 11.27 5.35 12.00
CA PHE A 38 10.78 5.30 13.39
C PHE A 38 10.00 4.03 13.82
N GLY A 39 10.42 2.84 13.38
CA GLY A 39 9.82 1.57 13.82
C GLY A 39 8.57 1.15 13.05
N ASN A 40 8.21 1.87 11.99
CA ASN A 40 7.14 1.53 11.07
C ASN A 40 7.59 1.56 9.61
N VAL A 41 6.82 0.87 8.78
CA VAL A 41 6.98 0.83 7.32
C VAL A 41 5.67 1.32 6.71
N VAL A 42 5.75 2.21 5.74
CA VAL A 42 4.62 2.86 5.10
C VAL A 42 4.68 2.63 3.60
N ALA A 43 3.55 2.31 2.98
CA ALA A 43 3.35 2.23 1.54
C ALA A 43 2.42 3.35 1.08
N LEU A 44 2.85 4.13 0.09
CA LEU A 44 2.02 5.04 -0.68
C LEU A 44 1.69 4.37 -2.02
N ILE A 45 0.42 4.16 -2.28
CA ILE A 45 -0.10 3.42 -3.42
C ILE A 45 -0.87 4.39 -4.30
N GLU A 46 -0.40 4.60 -5.53
CA GLU A 46 -1.10 5.34 -6.57
C GLU A 46 -1.85 4.33 -7.45
N TYR A 47 -3.15 4.57 -7.69
CA TYR A 47 -4.00 3.61 -8.38
C TYR A 47 -5.16 4.25 -9.14
N GLU A 48 -5.77 3.46 -10.02
CA GLU A 48 -7.02 3.74 -10.73
C GLU A 48 -8.08 2.72 -10.31
N GLU A 49 -9.31 3.19 -10.11
CA GLU A 49 -10.47 2.31 -9.95
C GLU A 49 -10.99 1.98 -11.34
N GLU A 50 -11.22 0.70 -11.61
CA GLU A 50 -11.86 0.23 -12.85
C GLU A 50 -13.35 0.59 -12.90
#